data_AF-I6QD57-F1
#
_entry.id   AF-I6QD57-F1
#
_cell.length_a   1.000
_cell.length_b   1.000
_cell.length_c   1.000
_cell.angle_alpha   90.00
_cell.angle_beta   90.00
_cell.angle_gamma   90.00
#
_symmetry.space_group_name_H-M   'P 1'
#
loop_
_entity.id
_entity.type
_entity.pdbx_description
1 polymer ?
#
loop_
_entity_poly.entity_id
_entity_poly.type
_entity_poly.pdbx_seq_one_letter_code
_entity_poly.pdbx_strand_id
1 'polypeptide(L)'
;IAKEYARMEAAKDERQFGTLLDGLTRLGAGNKVHPRWGETMKVISNFLEVGEYNAIAASAMLWDSATAAEQKNGYLAQVLDEIRHTHQCAFINHYYSKHYHDPAGHNDARRTRAIGPLWKGMK
;
A
#
# COMPACT_ATOMS: atom_id res chain seq x y z
N ILE A 1 3.97 10.01 21.99
CA ILE A 1 3.14 9.41 20.92
C ILE A 1 4.01 8.84 19.82
N ALA A 2 4.84 9.62 19.11
CA ALA A 2 5.63 9.14 17.96
C ALA A 2 6.46 7.86 18.19
N LYS A 3 7.15 7.72 19.34
CA LYS A 3 7.92 6.51 19.67
C LYS A 3 7.04 5.26 19.83
N GLU A 4 5.88 5.41 20.47
CA GLU A 4 4.97 4.29 20.70
C GLU A 4 4.24 3.90 19.41
N TYR A 5 3.88 4.89 18.59
CA TYR A 5 3.40 4.68 17.22
C TYR A 5 4.42 3.85 16.41
N ALA A 6 5.68 4.28 16.36
CA ALA A 6 6.72 3.57 15.61
C ALA A 6 6.93 2.14 16.14
N ARG A 7 6.90 1.93 17.46
CA ARG A 7 7.00 0.60 18.07
C ARG A 7 5.83 -0.30 17.67
N MET A 8 4.61 0.23 17.68
CA MET A 8 3.40 -0.51 17.30
C MET A 8 3.43 -0.94 15.84
N GLU A 9 3.80 -0.02 14.94
CA GLU A 9 3.87 -0.31 13.50
C GLU A 9 5.04 -1.25 13.15
N ALA A 10 6.20 -1.10 13.80
CA ALA A 10 7.33 -2.02 13.60
C ALA A 10 6.97 -3.48 13.95
N ALA A 11 6.23 -3.70 15.04
CA ALA A 11 5.77 -5.04 15.42
C ALA A 11 4.82 -5.67 14.39
N LYS A 12 4.08 -4.86 13.62
CA LYS A 12 3.26 -5.34 12.51
C LYS A 12 4.13 -5.68 11.29
N ASP A 13 5.14 -4.85 11.00
CA ASP A 13 6.09 -5.08 9.89
C ASP A 13 6.89 -6.36 10.06
N GLU A 14 7.38 -6.63 11.27
CA GLU A 14 8.11 -7.87 11.56
C GLU A 14 7.29 -9.12 11.24
N ARG A 15 5.98 -9.08 11.51
CA ARG A 15 5.07 -10.19 11.16
C ARG A 15 4.83 -10.25 9.66
N GLN A 16 4.59 -9.12 9.02
CA GLN A 16 4.26 -9.04 7.59
C GLN A 16 5.42 -9.45 6.69
N PHE A 17 6.60 -8.84 6.88
CA PHE A 17 7.77 -9.03 6.03
C PHE A 17 8.70 -10.14 6.53
N GLY A 18 8.60 -10.52 7.81
CA GLY A 18 9.34 -11.64 8.39
C GLY A 18 8.65 -12.97 8.12
N THR A 19 7.96 -13.49 9.14
CA THR A 19 7.47 -14.88 9.13
C THR A 19 6.42 -15.14 8.05
N LEU A 20 5.51 -14.19 7.80
CA LEU A 20 4.48 -14.36 6.77
C LEU A 20 5.10 -14.42 5.37
N LEU A 21 5.91 -13.43 5.00
CA LEU A 21 6.49 -13.35 3.66
C LEU A 21 7.47 -14.50 3.36
N ASP A 22 8.29 -14.90 4.33
CA ASP A 22 9.18 -16.06 4.20
C ASP A 22 8.36 -17.34 3.97
N GLY A 23 7.31 -17.56 4.78
CA GLY A 23 6.40 -18.68 4.61
C GLY A 23 5.72 -18.70 3.23
N LEU A 24 5.17 -17.57 2.79
CA LEU A 24 4.52 -17.45 1.47
C LEU A 24 5.49 -17.75 0.32
N THR A 25 6.73 -17.28 0.43
CA THR A 25 7.78 -17.50 -0.58
C THR A 25 8.16 -18.98 -0.66
N ARG A 26 8.39 -19.63 0.48
CA ARG A 26 8.71 -21.08 0.53
C ARG A 26 7.58 -21.95 0.00
N LEU A 27 6.34 -21.56 0.25
CA LEU A 27 5.16 -22.26 -0.27
C LEU A 27 4.92 -22.00 -1.76
N GLY A 28 5.65 -21.08 -2.38
CA GLY A 28 5.43 -20.65 -3.75
C GLY A 28 4.05 -20.03 -3.94
N ALA A 29 3.54 -19.34 -2.91
CA ALA A 29 2.15 -18.87 -2.88
C ALA A 29 1.82 -17.92 -4.04
N GLY A 30 2.78 -17.08 -4.45
CA GLY A 30 2.63 -16.16 -5.59
C GLY A 30 2.21 -16.85 -6.89
N ASN A 31 2.65 -18.09 -7.15
CA ASN A 31 2.32 -18.83 -8.37
C ASN A 31 1.06 -19.71 -8.23
N LYS A 32 0.44 -19.76 -7.04
CA LYS A 32 -0.72 -20.60 -6.75
C LYS A 32 -2.03 -19.81 -6.65
N VAL A 33 -1.98 -18.53 -7.03
CA VAL A 33 -3.15 -17.65 -7.06
C VAL A 33 -3.97 -17.94 -8.32
N HIS A 34 -5.30 -17.94 -8.19
CA HIS A 34 -6.20 -18.06 -9.34
C HIS A 34 -5.92 -16.93 -10.35
N PRO A 35 -5.77 -17.19 -11.66
CA PRO A 35 -5.31 -16.18 -12.62
C PRO A 35 -6.14 -14.88 -12.61
N ARG A 36 -7.47 -14.99 -12.56
CA ARG A 36 -8.35 -13.81 -12.49
C ARG A 36 -8.09 -12.94 -11.26
N TRP A 37 -7.70 -13.54 -10.13
CA TRP A 37 -7.40 -12.79 -8.92
C TRP A 37 -6.05 -12.08 -9.04
N GLY A 38 -5.03 -12.74 -9.61
CA GLY A 38 -3.75 -12.08 -9.92
C GLY A 38 -3.92 -10.85 -10.80
N GLU A 39 -4.71 -10.97 -11.88
CA GLU A 39 -5.03 -9.81 -12.75
C GLU A 39 -5.80 -8.71 -12.01
N THR A 40 -6.75 -9.10 -11.15
CA THR A 40 -7.52 -8.14 -10.34
C THR A 40 -6.61 -7.36 -9.38
N MET A 41 -5.59 -8.02 -8.82
CA MET A 41 -4.65 -7.38 -7.91
C MET A 41 -3.79 -6.31 -8.58
N LYS A 42 -3.56 -6.36 -9.91
CA LYS A 42 -2.88 -5.27 -10.65
C LYS A 42 -3.63 -3.95 -10.50
N VAL A 43 -4.96 -4.00 -10.60
CA VAL A 43 -5.83 -2.83 -10.46
C VAL A 43 -5.96 -2.44 -9.00
N ILE A 44 -6.39 -3.37 -8.13
CA ILE A 44 -6.70 -3.06 -6.73
C ILE A 44 -5.50 -2.44 -6.01
N SER A 45 -4.33 -3.09 -6.07
CA SER A 45 -3.17 -2.60 -5.32
C SER A 45 -2.68 -1.25 -5.82
N ASN A 46 -2.71 -0.99 -7.13
CA ASN A 46 -2.24 0.28 -7.68
C ASN A 46 -3.27 1.43 -7.56
N PHE A 47 -4.56 1.12 -7.60
CA PHE A 47 -5.63 2.10 -7.40
C PHE A 47 -5.75 2.47 -5.93
N LEU A 48 -5.63 1.49 -5.02
CA LEU A 48 -5.56 1.77 -3.60
C LEU A 48 -4.31 2.62 -3.29
N GLU A 49 -3.15 2.29 -3.86
CA GLU A 49 -1.90 3.05 -3.68
C GLU A 49 -2.04 4.55 -3.96
N VAL A 50 -2.82 4.99 -4.96
CA VAL A 50 -3.03 6.43 -5.19
C VAL A 50 -3.91 7.06 -4.12
N GLY A 51 -4.91 6.32 -3.62
CA GLY A 51 -5.74 6.75 -2.51
C GLY A 51 -4.90 6.99 -1.27
N GLU A 52 -4.05 6.00 -0.92
CA GLU A 52 -3.12 6.11 0.21
C GLU A 52 -2.17 7.30 0.02
N TYR A 53 -1.58 7.45 -1.17
CA TYR A 53 -0.62 8.54 -1.43
C TYR A 53 -1.27 9.93 -1.32
N ASN A 54 -2.48 10.10 -1.84
CA ASN A 54 -3.22 11.35 -1.71
C ASN A 54 -3.66 11.61 -0.27
N ALA A 55 -3.98 10.56 0.50
CA ALA A 55 -4.40 10.65 1.88
C ALA A 55 -3.29 11.17 2.80
N ILE A 56 -2.00 10.99 2.44
CA ILE A 56 -0.86 11.65 3.12
C ILE A 56 -1.04 13.16 3.11
N ALA A 57 -1.24 13.75 1.93
CA ALA A 57 -1.38 15.20 1.78
C ALA A 57 -2.68 15.71 2.38
N ALA A 58 -3.78 14.97 2.22
CA ALA A 58 -5.07 15.32 2.80
C ALA A 58 -5.01 15.36 4.33
N SER A 59 -4.41 14.33 4.95
CA SER A 59 -4.23 14.27 6.41
C SER A 59 -3.29 15.35 6.92
N ALA A 60 -2.25 15.71 6.14
CA ALA A 60 -1.36 16.82 6.48
C ALA A 60 -2.08 18.17 6.43
N MET A 61 -3.01 18.37 5.48
CA MET A 61 -3.86 19.56 5.43
C MET A 61 -4.80 19.64 6.65
N LEU A 62 -5.37 18.51 7.07
CA LEU A 62 -6.18 18.43 8.29
C LEU A 62 -5.35 18.71 9.55
N TRP A 63 -4.13 18.18 9.61
CA TRP A 63 -3.18 18.48 10.67
C TRP A 63 -2.89 19.98 10.78
N ASP A 64 -2.63 20.66 9.66
CA ASP A 64 -2.41 22.12 9.65
C ASP A 64 -3.65 22.88 10.13
N SER A 65 -4.83 22.49 9.62
CA SER A 65 -6.11 23.14 9.90
C SER A 65 -6.63 22.99 11.33
N ALA A 66 -6.30 21.89 12.01
CA ALA A 66 -6.74 21.65 13.38
C ALA A 66 -6.14 22.65 14.37
N THR A 67 -6.87 23.03 15.42
CA THR A 67 -6.37 23.93 16.48
C THR A 67 -6.01 23.19 17.77
N ALA A 68 -6.68 22.06 18.03
CA ALA A 68 -6.42 21.22 19.19
C ALA A 68 -5.18 20.32 18.98
N ALA A 69 -4.29 20.28 19.97
CA ALA A 69 -3.05 19.50 19.90
C ALA A 69 -3.30 17.98 19.75
N GLU A 70 -4.34 17.44 20.41
CA GLU A 70 -4.69 16.02 20.29
C GLU A 70 -5.21 15.67 18.89
N GLN A 71 -6.04 16.55 18.31
CA GLN A 71 -6.53 16.39 16.94
C GLN A 71 -5.37 16.45 15.94
N LYS A 72 -4.42 17.39 16.15
CA LYS A 72 -3.18 17.45 15.36
C LYS A 72 -2.37 16.16 15.46
N ASN A 73 -2.21 15.60 16.67
CA ASN A 73 -1.49 14.33 16.86
C ASN A 73 -2.18 13.16 16.16
N GLY A 74 -3.52 13.13 16.16
CA GLY A 74 -4.30 12.13 15.43
C GLY A 74 -4.04 12.18 13.92
N TYR A 75 -4.12 13.37 13.32
CA TYR A 75 -3.84 13.54 11.89
C TYR A 75 -2.37 13.28 11.54
N LEU A 76 -1.42 13.62 12.42
CA LEU A 76 -0.02 13.29 12.21
C LEU A 76 0.22 11.78 12.21
N ALA A 77 -0.44 11.02 13.08
CA ALA A 77 -0.39 9.57 13.04
C ALA A 77 -0.96 9.04 11.72
N GLN A 78 -2.10 9.58 11.28
CA GLN A 78 -2.70 9.22 9.99
C GLN A 78 -1.75 9.50 8.82
N VAL A 79 -1.09 10.67 8.76
CA VAL A 79 -0.08 10.97 7.73
C VAL A 79 0.98 9.87 7.63
N LEU A 80 1.47 9.37 8.76
CA LEU A 80 2.48 8.32 8.79
C LEU A 80 1.90 6.95 8.40
N ASP A 81 0.65 6.66 8.77
CA ASP A 81 -0.04 5.43 8.37
C ASP A 81 -0.25 5.40 6.85
N GLU A 82 -0.65 6.51 6.22
CA GLU A 82 -0.86 6.52 4.76
C GLU A 82 0.45 6.42 3.97
N ILE A 83 1.58 6.89 4.53
CA ILE A 83 2.92 6.60 4.00
C ILE A 83 3.18 5.09 4.06
N ARG A 84 2.88 4.44 5.19
CA ARG A 84 3.03 3.00 5.37
C ARG A 84 2.14 2.21 4.40
N HIS A 85 0.87 2.56 4.27
CA HIS A 85 -0.08 1.91 3.36
C HIS A 85 0.32 2.05 1.89
N THR A 86 0.83 3.23 1.50
CA THR A 86 1.38 3.44 0.14
C THR A 86 2.50 2.44 -0.16
N HIS A 87 3.44 2.26 0.78
CA HIS A 87 4.52 1.29 0.62
C HIS A 87 4.03 -0.16 0.64
N GLN A 88 3.04 -0.50 1.47
CA GLN A 88 2.47 -1.84 1.50
C GLN A 88 1.74 -2.19 0.18
N CYS A 89 0.97 -1.26 -0.38
CA CYS A 89 0.33 -1.43 -1.70
C CYS A 89 1.37 -1.62 -2.81
N ALA A 90 2.40 -0.78 -2.82
CA ALA A 90 3.52 -0.92 -3.76
C ALA A 90 4.25 -2.26 -3.57
N PHE A 91 4.39 -2.72 -2.32
CA PHE A 91 5.03 -4.00 -2.01
C PHE A 91 4.23 -5.19 -2.53
N ILE A 92 2.90 -5.14 -2.49
CA ILE A 92 2.06 -6.17 -3.11
C ILE A 92 2.38 -6.29 -4.61
N ASN A 93 2.40 -5.17 -5.34
CA ASN A 93 2.80 -5.18 -6.76
C ASN A 93 4.23 -5.69 -6.97
N HIS A 94 5.14 -5.33 -6.07
CA HIS A 94 6.52 -5.83 -6.10
C HIS A 94 6.59 -7.35 -5.90
N TYR A 95 5.81 -7.90 -4.97
CA TYR A 95 5.76 -9.33 -4.71
C TYR A 95 5.15 -10.09 -5.90
N TYR A 96 4.01 -9.63 -6.41
CA TYR A 96 3.38 -10.25 -7.58
C TYR A 96 4.29 -10.17 -8.82
N SER A 97 4.95 -9.03 -9.09
CA SER A 97 5.86 -8.94 -10.24
C SER A 97 7.08 -9.87 -10.16
N LYS A 98 7.46 -10.32 -8.95
CA LYS A 98 8.55 -11.30 -8.75
C LYS A 98 8.09 -12.75 -8.73
N HIS A 99 6.88 -13.01 -8.25
CA HIS A 99 6.46 -14.36 -7.84
C HIS A 99 5.18 -14.86 -8.51
N TYR A 100 4.46 -14.02 -9.27
CA TYR A 100 3.31 -14.41 -10.06
C TYR A 100 3.72 -14.58 -11.53
N HIS A 101 3.03 -15.48 -12.24
CA HIS A 101 3.43 -15.89 -13.60
C HIS A 101 3.28 -14.78 -14.66
N ASP A 102 2.45 -13.78 -14.43
CA ASP A 102 2.28 -12.63 -15.33
C ASP A 102 2.63 -11.30 -14.62
N PRO A 103 3.88 -10.83 -14.72
CA PRO A 103 4.33 -9.61 -14.07
C PRO A 103 3.92 -8.33 -14.81
N ALA A 104 3.45 -8.39 -16.05
CA ALA A 104 3.10 -7.21 -16.84
C ALA A 104 1.92 -6.48 -16.19
N GLY A 105 2.01 -5.17 -16.05
CA GLY A 105 1.04 -4.38 -15.29
C GLY A 105 1.37 -4.30 -13.80
N HIS A 106 1.82 -5.37 -13.14
CA HIS A 106 2.31 -5.26 -11.74
C HIS A 106 3.61 -4.45 -11.66
N ASN A 107 4.49 -4.58 -12.65
CA ASN A 107 5.80 -3.93 -12.67
C ASN A 107 5.79 -2.50 -13.23
N ASP A 108 4.71 -2.07 -13.89
CA ASP A 108 4.65 -0.79 -14.59
C ASP A 108 3.31 -0.04 -14.49
N ALA A 109 2.39 -0.49 -13.62
CA ALA A 109 1.04 0.08 -13.44
C ALA A 109 1.04 1.61 -13.33
N ARG A 110 2.02 2.20 -12.64
CA ARG A 110 2.09 3.67 -12.46
C ARG A 110 2.12 4.45 -13.78
N ARG A 111 2.63 3.84 -14.86
CA ARG A 111 2.57 4.38 -16.22
C ARG A 111 1.36 3.85 -16.98
N THR A 112 1.17 2.54 -17.00
CA THR A 112 0.18 1.88 -17.86
C THR A 112 -1.26 2.14 -17.44
N ARG A 113 -1.53 2.46 -16.16
CA ARG A 113 -2.85 2.88 -15.68
C ARG A 113 -3.42 4.08 -16.43
N ALA A 114 -2.56 4.96 -16.95
CA ALA A 114 -3.00 6.16 -17.66
C ALA A 114 -3.68 5.88 -19.01
N ILE A 115 -3.61 4.66 -19.54
CA ILE A 115 -4.19 4.28 -20.83
C ILE A 115 -5.72 4.10 -20.71
N GLY A 116 -6.18 3.46 -19.64
CA GLY A 116 -7.57 3.03 -19.50
C GLY A 116 -8.50 4.12 -18.94
N PRO A 117 -9.81 4.08 -19.26
CA PRO A 117 -10.77 5.06 -18.76
C PRO A 117 -11.02 4.91 -17.24
N LEU A 118 -10.88 3.70 -16.69
CA LEU A 118 -11.12 3.41 -15.26
C LEU A 118 -10.22 4.24 -14.33
N TRP A 119 -9.01 4.59 -14.78
CA TRP A 119 -8.09 5.40 -14.00
C TRP A 119 -8.60 6.82 -13.76
N LYS A 120 -9.38 7.39 -14.70
CA LYS A 120 -9.84 8.78 -14.60
C LYS A 120 -10.79 9.01 -13.43
N GLY A 121 -11.60 8.01 -13.07
CA GLY A 121 -12.51 8.09 -11.93
C GLY A 121 -11.85 7.78 -10.58
N MET A 122 -10.60 7.32 -10.58
CA MET A 122 -9.86 6.97 -9.37
C MET A 122 -8.95 8.10 -8.87
N LYS A 123 -8.52 8.99 -9.78
CA LYS A 123 -7.65 10.13 -9.45
C LYS A 123 -8.34 11.16 -8.56
#